data_AF-L0M398-F1
#
_entry.id   AF-L0M398-F1
#
_cell.length_a   1.000
_cell.length_b   1.000
_cell.length_c   1.000
_cell.angle_alpha   90.00
_cell.angle_beta   90.00
_cell.angle_gamma   90.00
#
_symmetry.space_group_name_H-M   'P 1'
#
loop_
_entity.id
_entity.type
_entity.pdbx_description
1 polymer ?
#
loop_
_entity_poly.entity_id
_entity_poly.type
_entity_poly.pdbx_seq_one_letter_code
_entity_poly.pdbx_strand_id
1 'polypeptide(L)'
;MDVLNEVSQSCSLKAIIKLNNELLNKISFSSGADMESLCRLVYWLYIYDYVDLSLKCIDLTSSLQFKQNYNVWNFIHLMWGLKIRILRNRGQATEAEYIASIIDFHLSLPTKLLTKDSDIQKFEARRRSRFTYDFINNKDKIDEELVGGNLQAANEWRMNALLSLIGDTETGLYPELNKSKSIMENTILEYIDALRTENK
;
A
#
# COMPACT_ATOMS: atom_id res chain seq x y z
N MET A 1 -16.93 8.89 8.45
CA MET A 1 -16.17 9.47 9.58
C MET A 1 -16.21 8.53 10.79
N ASP A 2 -17.27 7.72 10.93
CA ASP A 2 -17.45 6.72 11.98
C ASP A 2 -16.30 5.70 12.10
N VAL A 3 -15.68 5.27 11.00
CA VAL A 3 -14.60 4.27 11.07
C VAL A 3 -13.34 4.78 11.78
N LEU A 4 -12.97 6.06 11.60
CA LEU A 4 -11.79 6.61 12.27
C LEU A 4 -12.03 6.75 13.78
N ASN A 5 -13.29 7.02 14.17
CA ASN A 5 -13.67 6.97 15.58
C ASN A 5 -13.62 5.54 16.14
N GLU A 6 -14.04 4.54 15.37
CA GLU A 6 -13.93 3.12 15.73
C GLU A 6 -12.47 2.69 15.93
N VAL A 7 -11.56 3.17 15.08
CA VAL A 7 -10.10 2.97 15.23
C VAL A 7 -9.60 3.54 16.57
N SER A 8 -10.00 4.78 16.92
CA SER A 8 -9.63 5.39 18.21
C SER A 8 -10.11 4.59 19.42
N GLN A 9 -11.25 3.91 19.32
CA GLN A 9 -11.81 3.11 20.41
C GLN A 9 -11.18 1.72 20.51
N SER A 10 -10.69 1.18 19.40
CA SER A 10 -10.24 -0.21 19.29
C SER A 10 -8.71 -0.38 19.39
N CYS A 11 -7.95 0.69 19.15
CA CYS A 11 -6.49 0.64 19.04
C CYS A 11 -5.81 1.59 20.04
N SER A 12 -4.87 1.07 20.83
CA SER A 12 -4.06 1.87 21.77
C SER A 12 -2.63 2.17 21.28
N LEU A 13 -2.25 1.63 20.11
CA LEU A 13 -0.89 1.71 19.59
C LEU A 13 -0.56 3.14 19.12
N LYS A 14 0.57 3.67 19.57
CA LYS A 14 1.00 5.06 19.31
C LYS A 14 1.07 5.40 17.82
N ALA A 15 1.60 4.49 16.99
CA ALA A 15 1.70 4.67 15.54
C ALA A 15 0.31 4.84 14.88
N ILE A 16 -0.67 4.04 15.32
CA ILE A 16 -2.06 4.08 14.83
C ILE A 16 -2.76 5.36 15.32
N ILE A 17 -2.68 5.65 16.62
CA ILE A 17 -3.35 6.83 17.22
C ILE A 17 -2.87 8.12 16.57
N LYS A 18 -1.55 8.27 16.36
CA LYS A 18 -0.99 9.48 15.75
C LYS A 18 -1.59 9.73 14.35
N LEU A 19 -1.54 8.73 13.47
CA LEU A 19 -2.08 8.84 12.12
C LEU A 19 -3.59 9.05 12.12
N ASN A 20 -4.31 8.34 13.00
CA ASN A 20 -5.76 8.46 13.09
C ASN A 20 -6.19 9.87 13.53
N ASN A 21 -5.48 10.47 14.51
CA ASN A 21 -5.74 11.84 14.95
C ASN A 21 -5.43 12.88 13.86
N GLU A 22 -4.38 12.69 13.06
CA GLU A 22 -4.09 13.54 11.90
C GLU A 22 -5.26 13.53 10.90
N LEU A 23 -5.81 12.34 10.62
CA LEU A 23 -6.91 12.16 9.66
C LEU A 23 -8.26 12.66 10.18
N LEU A 24 -8.56 12.47 11.47
CA LEU A 24 -9.81 12.95 12.10
C LEU A 24 -9.98 14.46 12.00
N ASN A 25 -8.87 15.21 12.02
CA ASN A 25 -8.91 16.67 12.02
C ASN A 25 -9.16 17.25 10.61
N LYS A 26 -8.70 16.60 9.52
CA LYS A 26 -8.75 17.21 8.18
C LYS A 26 -8.48 16.25 7.01
N ILE A 27 -9.26 15.19 6.83
CA ILE A 27 -9.16 14.37 5.61
C ILE A 27 -9.91 15.01 4.42
N SER A 28 -9.18 15.34 3.34
CA SER A 28 -9.73 16.00 2.14
C SER A 28 -9.90 15.08 0.92
N PHE A 29 -9.44 13.82 1.00
CA PHE A 29 -9.41 12.82 -0.09
C PHE A 29 -8.82 13.31 -1.43
N SER A 30 -8.13 14.46 -1.42
CA SER A 30 -7.58 15.13 -2.60
C SER A 30 -6.13 15.60 -2.39
N SER A 31 -5.67 15.58 -1.15
CA SER A 31 -4.28 15.79 -0.75
C SER A 31 -3.50 14.47 -0.77
N GLY A 32 -2.30 14.50 -1.36
CA GLY A 32 -1.40 13.34 -1.35
C GLY A 32 -0.96 12.96 0.06
N ALA A 33 -0.69 13.95 0.92
CA ALA A 33 -0.31 13.71 2.31
C ALA A 33 -1.43 13.02 3.11
N ASP A 34 -2.69 13.42 2.88
CA ASP A 34 -3.84 12.78 3.56
C ASP A 34 -3.97 11.31 3.13
N MET A 35 -3.76 11.02 1.83
CA MET A 35 -3.82 9.65 1.33
C MET A 35 -2.62 8.81 1.75
N GLU A 36 -1.45 9.41 1.88
CA GLU A 36 -0.28 8.75 2.47
C GLU A 36 -0.56 8.37 3.92
N SER A 37 -1.05 9.30 4.74
CA SER A 37 -1.40 9.04 6.15
C SER A 37 -2.49 7.97 6.27
N LEU A 38 -3.52 7.99 5.41
CA LEU A 38 -4.55 6.96 5.38
C LEU A 38 -3.98 5.60 4.96
N CYS A 39 -3.14 5.56 3.94
CA CYS A 39 -2.49 4.32 3.50
C CYS A 39 -1.61 3.73 4.61
N ARG A 40 -0.78 4.53 5.25
CA ARG A 40 0.05 4.09 6.38
C ARG A 40 -0.80 3.61 7.57
N LEU A 41 -1.92 4.29 7.87
CA LEU A 41 -2.85 3.84 8.91
C LEU A 41 -3.42 2.45 8.58
N VAL A 42 -3.90 2.27 7.35
CA VAL A 42 -4.44 1.00 6.84
C VAL A 42 -3.43 -0.14 6.96
N TYR A 43 -2.17 0.11 6.62
CA TYR A 43 -1.10 -0.87 6.74
C TYR A 43 -0.74 -1.15 8.19
N TRP A 44 -0.70 -0.14 9.07
CA TRP A 44 -0.50 -0.38 10.49
C TRP A 44 -1.61 -1.22 11.12
N LEU A 45 -2.87 -0.97 10.77
CA LEU A 45 -4.00 -1.79 11.20
C LEU A 45 -3.81 -3.25 10.75
N TYR A 46 -3.39 -3.47 9.50
CA TYR A 46 -3.09 -4.82 9.00
C TYR A 46 -1.91 -5.47 9.71
N ILE A 47 -0.80 -4.74 9.90
CA ILE A 47 0.39 -5.19 10.62
C ILE A 47 0.00 -5.63 12.02
N TYR A 48 -0.90 -4.94 12.73
CA TYR A 48 -1.32 -5.34 14.08
C TYR A 48 -2.58 -6.22 14.13
N ASP A 49 -2.91 -6.88 13.02
CA ASP A 49 -4.00 -7.85 12.92
C ASP A 49 -5.42 -7.26 13.13
N TYR A 50 -5.56 -5.95 13.02
CA TYR A 50 -6.85 -5.25 12.94
C TYR A 50 -7.40 -5.28 11.50
N VAL A 51 -7.48 -6.47 10.91
CA VAL A 51 -7.75 -6.67 9.48
C VAL A 51 -9.10 -6.09 9.04
N ASP A 52 -10.16 -6.23 9.83
CA ASP A 52 -11.48 -5.68 9.49
C ASP A 52 -11.51 -4.15 9.54
N LEU A 53 -10.83 -3.53 10.51
CA LEU A 53 -10.68 -2.07 10.55
C LEU A 53 -9.86 -1.55 9.37
N SER A 54 -8.78 -2.27 9.01
CA SER A 54 -7.98 -1.97 7.82
C SER A 54 -8.86 -1.95 6.57
N LEU A 55 -9.70 -2.97 6.35
CA LEU A 55 -10.65 -3.01 5.24
C LEU A 55 -11.65 -1.85 5.26
N LYS A 56 -12.29 -1.58 6.40
CA LYS A 56 -13.24 -0.46 6.51
C LYS A 56 -12.59 0.89 6.20
N CYS A 57 -11.32 1.09 6.60
CA CYS A 57 -10.55 2.28 6.26
C CYS A 57 -10.24 2.36 4.76
N ILE A 58 -9.89 1.24 4.11
CA ILE A 58 -9.71 1.18 2.65
C ILE A 58 -11.00 1.58 1.94
N ASP A 59 -12.16 1.11 2.42
CA ASP A 59 -13.47 1.35 1.82
C ASP A 59 -13.91 2.82 1.87
N LEU A 60 -13.25 3.68 2.67
CA LEU A 60 -13.43 5.14 2.59
C LEU A 60 -13.08 5.70 1.21
N THR A 61 -12.28 4.99 0.42
CA THR A 61 -11.84 5.40 -0.92
C THR A 61 -12.71 4.82 -2.06
N SER A 62 -13.65 3.93 -1.74
CA SER A 62 -14.38 3.14 -2.75
C SER A 62 -15.27 3.97 -3.68
N SER A 63 -15.77 5.12 -3.23
CA SER A 63 -16.62 6.03 -4.00
C SER A 63 -15.85 7.11 -4.76
N LEU A 64 -14.51 7.17 -4.62
CA LEU A 64 -13.69 8.17 -5.28
C LEU A 64 -13.60 7.88 -6.78
N GLN A 65 -13.82 8.92 -7.60
CA GLN A 65 -13.63 8.83 -9.05
C GLN A 65 -12.16 9.06 -9.42
N PHE A 66 -11.62 8.19 -10.27
CA PHE A 66 -10.25 8.30 -10.77
C PHE A 66 -10.02 9.61 -11.54
N LYS A 67 -9.04 10.40 -11.08
CA LYS A 67 -8.70 11.73 -11.63
C LYS A 67 -7.27 11.83 -12.19
N GLN A 68 -6.57 10.71 -12.34
CA GLN A 68 -5.16 10.66 -12.79
C GLN A 68 -4.18 11.52 -11.96
N ASN A 69 -4.57 11.91 -10.74
CA ASN A 69 -3.67 12.57 -9.80
C ASN A 69 -2.88 11.51 -9.04
N TYR A 70 -1.75 11.07 -9.61
CA TYR A 70 -0.96 9.99 -9.05
C TYR A 70 -0.33 10.31 -7.68
N ASN A 71 -0.26 11.58 -7.27
CA ASN A 71 0.13 11.96 -5.89
C ASN A 71 -0.89 11.48 -4.85
N VAL A 72 -2.13 11.20 -5.27
CA VAL A 72 -3.23 10.68 -4.43
C VAL A 72 -3.47 9.21 -4.77
N TRP A 73 -3.59 8.92 -6.06
CA TRP A 73 -4.04 7.61 -6.54
C TRP A 73 -3.02 6.50 -6.37
N ASN A 74 -1.71 6.80 -6.29
CA ASN A 74 -0.72 5.78 -5.94
C ASN A 74 -1.03 5.16 -4.57
N PHE A 75 -1.33 5.98 -3.56
CA PHE A 75 -1.67 5.48 -2.23
C PHE A 75 -2.99 4.70 -2.21
N ILE A 76 -3.98 5.11 -3.00
CA ILE A 76 -5.24 4.37 -3.16
C ILE A 76 -4.99 2.99 -3.78
N HIS A 77 -4.18 2.91 -4.84
CA HIS A 77 -3.83 1.63 -5.46
C HIS A 77 -3.07 0.71 -4.51
N LEU A 78 -2.13 1.24 -3.70
CA LEU A 78 -1.40 0.45 -2.69
C LEU A 78 -2.33 -0.09 -1.59
N MET A 79 -3.32 0.70 -1.16
CA MET A 79 -4.39 0.24 -0.26
C MET A 79 -5.26 -0.84 -0.90
N TRP A 80 -5.62 -0.69 -2.18
CA TRP A 80 -6.40 -1.70 -2.89
C TRP A 80 -5.60 -2.99 -3.12
N GLY A 81 -4.29 -2.91 -3.34
CA GLY A 81 -3.41 -4.09 -3.35
C GLY A 81 -3.40 -4.85 -2.02
N LEU A 82 -3.41 -4.13 -0.89
CA LEU A 82 -3.61 -4.77 0.41
C LEU A 82 -5.01 -5.41 0.54
N LYS A 83 -6.06 -4.73 0.05
CA LYS A 83 -7.41 -5.32 0.00
C LYS A 83 -7.44 -6.62 -0.79
N ILE A 84 -6.78 -6.67 -1.95
CA ILE A 84 -6.62 -7.89 -2.77
C ILE A 84 -6.01 -9.02 -1.94
N ARG A 85 -4.92 -8.75 -1.20
CA ARG A 85 -4.30 -9.75 -0.29
C ARG A 85 -5.28 -10.29 0.74
N ILE A 86 -6.01 -9.40 1.41
CA ILE A 86 -6.97 -9.77 2.45
C ILE A 86 -8.11 -10.62 1.85
N LEU A 87 -8.66 -10.21 0.71
CA LEU A 87 -9.70 -10.95 0.00
C LEU A 87 -9.23 -12.33 -0.45
N ARG A 88 -8.01 -12.42 -1.02
CA ARG A 88 -7.38 -13.70 -1.39
C ARG A 88 -7.28 -14.62 -0.17
N ASN A 89 -6.80 -14.12 0.96
CA ASN A 89 -6.68 -14.89 2.20
C ASN A 89 -8.05 -15.33 2.77
N ARG A 90 -9.12 -14.61 2.45
CA ARG A 90 -10.52 -14.97 2.78
C ARG A 90 -11.19 -15.86 1.73
N GLY A 91 -10.48 -16.30 0.69
CA GLY A 91 -11.03 -17.12 -0.40
C GLY A 91 -11.92 -16.34 -1.39
N GLN A 92 -11.90 -15.01 -1.36
CA GLN A 92 -12.72 -14.13 -2.21
C GLN A 92 -11.99 -13.74 -3.50
N ALA A 93 -11.53 -14.75 -4.26
CA ALA A 93 -10.68 -14.56 -5.43
C ALA A 93 -11.31 -13.69 -6.53
N THR A 94 -12.61 -13.86 -6.81
CA THR A 94 -13.31 -13.08 -7.85
C THR A 94 -13.33 -11.59 -7.55
N GLU A 95 -13.56 -11.19 -6.30
CA GLU A 95 -13.53 -9.78 -5.90
C GLU A 95 -12.10 -9.23 -5.96
N ALA A 96 -11.11 -10.03 -5.58
CA ALA A 96 -9.70 -9.67 -5.65
C ALA A 96 -9.26 -9.40 -7.11
N GLU A 97 -9.64 -10.29 -8.04
CA GLU A 97 -9.39 -10.13 -9.48
C GLU A 97 -10.12 -8.91 -10.06
N TYR A 98 -11.35 -8.67 -9.63
CA TYR A 98 -12.10 -7.49 -10.06
C TYR A 98 -11.38 -6.20 -9.66
N ILE A 99 -10.93 -6.07 -8.41
CA ILE A 99 -10.17 -4.90 -7.96
C ILE A 99 -8.86 -4.74 -8.74
N ALA A 100 -8.13 -5.83 -8.98
CA ALA A 100 -6.91 -5.81 -9.79
C ALA A 100 -7.18 -5.27 -11.21
N SER A 101 -8.31 -5.67 -11.81
CA SER A 101 -8.72 -5.20 -13.14
C SER A 101 -9.03 -3.69 -13.16
N ILE A 102 -9.60 -3.15 -12.08
CA ILE A 102 -9.84 -1.69 -11.97
C ILE A 102 -8.51 -0.94 -11.87
N ILE A 103 -7.55 -1.46 -11.11
CA ILE A 103 -6.20 -0.86 -11.02
C ILE A 103 -5.54 -0.87 -12.40
N ASP A 104 -5.58 -2.00 -13.10
CA ASP A 104 -5.01 -2.10 -14.45
C ASP A 104 -5.67 -1.11 -15.41
N PHE A 105 -7.00 -1.01 -15.37
CA PHE A 105 -7.76 -0.03 -16.15
C PHE A 105 -7.28 1.39 -15.85
N HIS A 106 -7.18 1.80 -14.58
CA HIS A 106 -6.69 3.13 -14.20
C HIS A 106 -5.30 3.43 -14.76
N LEU A 107 -4.39 2.46 -14.69
CA LEU A 107 -3.02 2.59 -15.19
C LEU A 107 -2.94 2.59 -16.72
N SER A 108 -3.93 2.03 -17.41
CA SER A 108 -4.02 1.97 -18.87
C SER A 108 -4.66 3.22 -19.51
N LEU A 109 -5.21 4.13 -18.71
CA LEU A 109 -5.91 5.30 -19.23
C LEU A 109 -4.94 6.32 -19.87
N PRO A 110 -5.33 6.94 -21.00
CA PRO A 110 -4.56 8.01 -21.61
C PRO A 110 -4.30 9.16 -20.65
N THR A 111 -3.09 9.71 -20.72
CA THR A 111 -2.69 10.89 -19.95
C THR A 111 -2.51 12.08 -20.88
N LYS A 112 -2.40 13.30 -20.32
CA LYS A 112 -2.10 14.50 -21.11
C LYS A 112 -0.81 14.37 -21.95
N LEU A 113 0.10 13.48 -21.56
CA LEU A 113 1.40 13.26 -22.20
C LEU A 113 1.37 12.14 -23.26
N LEU A 114 0.43 11.20 -23.15
CA LEU A 114 0.34 10.02 -24.02
C LEU A 114 -1.12 9.78 -24.43
N THR A 115 -1.41 9.98 -25.71
CA THR A 115 -2.77 9.88 -26.27
C THR A 115 -2.96 8.74 -27.24
N LYS A 116 -1.88 8.05 -27.65
CA LYS A 116 -1.94 6.86 -28.51
C LYS A 116 -1.84 5.59 -27.67
N ASP A 117 -2.78 4.68 -27.85
CA ASP A 117 -2.85 3.41 -27.10
C ASP A 117 -1.54 2.63 -27.14
N SER A 118 -0.89 2.53 -28.30
CA SER A 118 0.38 1.80 -28.44
C SER A 118 1.54 2.44 -27.64
N ASP A 119 1.52 3.75 -27.45
CA ASP A 119 2.55 4.47 -26.68
C ASP A 119 2.29 4.33 -25.19
N ILE A 120 1.02 4.35 -24.76
CA ILE A 120 0.59 4.07 -23.39
C ILE A 120 0.99 2.65 -23.00
N GLN A 121 0.68 1.66 -23.84
CA GLN A 121 1.03 0.26 -23.59
C GLN A 121 2.56 0.07 -23.46
N LYS A 122 3.35 0.67 -24.36
CA LYS A 122 4.82 0.62 -24.27
C LYS A 122 5.36 1.29 -23.01
N PHE A 123 4.80 2.44 -22.65
CA PHE A 123 5.18 3.16 -21.44
C PHE A 123 4.88 2.34 -20.19
N GLU A 124 3.66 1.81 -20.07
CA GLU A 124 3.25 1.01 -18.91
C GLU A 124 4.01 -0.31 -18.82
N ALA A 125 4.25 -1.00 -19.94
CA ALA A 125 5.08 -2.21 -19.96
C ALA A 125 6.50 -1.92 -19.44
N ARG A 126 7.12 -0.83 -19.91
CA ARG A 126 8.43 -0.39 -19.42
C ARG A 126 8.37 -0.01 -17.94
N ARG A 127 7.36 0.74 -17.50
CA ARG A 127 7.21 1.16 -16.10
C ARG A 127 7.11 -0.06 -15.19
N ARG A 128 6.22 -1.01 -15.51
CA ARG A 128 5.99 -2.24 -14.74
C ARG A 128 7.22 -3.14 -14.69
N SER A 129 8.00 -3.21 -15.76
CA SER A 129 9.24 -4.02 -15.79
C SER A 129 10.33 -3.53 -14.83
N ARG A 130 10.26 -2.28 -14.36
CA ARG A 130 11.24 -1.73 -13.41
C ARG A 130 10.97 -2.12 -11.95
N PHE A 131 9.78 -2.63 -11.65
CA PHE A 131 9.42 -3.07 -10.31
C PHE A 131 9.97 -4.48 -10.11
N THR A 132 11.20 -4.55 -9.61
CA THR A 132 11.87 -5.80 -9.22
C THR A 132 11.82 -5.97 -7.70
N TYR A 133 12.10 -7.18 -7.21
CA TYR A 133 12.20 -7.45 -5.77
C TYR A 133 13.19 -6.49 -5.08
N ASP A 134 14.42 -6.39 -5.63
CA ASP A 134 15.47 -5.52 -5.09
C ASP A 134 15.08 -4.05 -5.11
N PHE A 135 14.28 -3.62 -6.10
CA PHE A 135 13.82 -2.25 -6.20
C PHE A 135 12.82 -1.89 -5.09
N ILE A 136 11.92 -2.79 -4.71
CA ILE A 136 10.82 -2.48 -3.77
C ILE A 136 11.09 -2.89 -2.32
N ASN A 137 12.07 -3.78 -2.07
CA ASN A 137 12.31 -4.30 -0.72
C ASN A 137 13.03 -3.32 0.22
N ASN A 138 13.63 -2.23 -0.31
CA ASN A 138 14.44 -1.24 0.40
C ASN A 138 15.54 -1.83 1.32
N LYS A 139 16.03 -3.05 1.04
CA LYS A 139 16.94 -3.75 1.94
C LYS A 139 18.21 -2.95 2.23
N ASP A 140 18.85 -2.41 1.20
CA ASP A 140 20.09 -1.63 1.34
C ASP A 140 19.91 -0.42 2.29
N LYS A 141 18.78 0.29 2.16
CA LYS A 141 18.46 1.45 3.01
C LYS A 141 18.18 1.05 4.46
N ILE A 142 17.49 -0.08 4.65
CA ILE A 142 17.24 -0.62 5.98
C ILE A 142 18.57 -0.98 6.64
N ASP A 143 19.43 -1.69 5.92
CA ASP A 143 20.74 -2.13 6.43
C ASP A 143 21.65 -0.93 6.74
N GLU A 144 21.66 0.11 5.90
CA GLU A 144 22.38 1.37 6.15
C GLU A 144 21.93 2.05 7.45
N GLU A 145 20.62 2.21 7.67
CA GLU A 145 20.11 2.84 8.90
C GLU A 145 20.39 1.99 10.14
N LEU A 146 20.34 0.66 10.03
CA LEU A 146 20.69 -0.24 11.14
C LEU A 146 22.17 -0.17 11.50
N VAL A 147 23.07 -0.12 10.51
CA VAL A 147 24.51 0.10 10.74
C VAL A 147 24.75 1.43 11.41
N GLY A 148 23.98 2.47 11.05
CA GLY A 148 23.98 3.77 11.70
C GLY A 148 23.33 3.81 13.09
N GLY A 149 22.75 2.70 13.59
CA GLY A 149 22.04 2.64 14.87
C GLY A 149 20.69 3.34 14.88
N ASN A 150 20.13 3.67 13.72
CA ASN A 150 18.88 4.40 13.55
C ASN A 150 17.70 3.46 13.27
N LEU A 151 17.24 2.77 14.31
CA LEU A 151 16.13 1.82 14.20
C LEU A 151 14.84 2.47 13.66
N GLN A 152 14.55 3.71 14.06
CA GLN A 152 13.35 4.42 13.62
C GLN A 152 13.34 4.61 12.11
N ALA A 153 14.45 5.08 11.51
CA ALA A 153 14.53 5.24 10.06
C ALA A 153 14.53 3.88 9.33
N ALA A 154 15.18 2.86 9.89
CA ALA A 154 15.10 1.50 9.35
C ALA A 154 13.63 1.02 9.29
N ASN A 155 12.83 1.31 10.31
CA ASN A 155 11.42 0.96 10.37
C ASN A 155 10.55 1.80 9.41
N GLU A 156 10.90 3.06 9.18
CA GLU A 156 10.29 3.85 8.11
C GLU A 156 10.54 3.23 6.73
N TRP A 157 11.75 2.74 6.46
CA TRP A 157 12.06 2.03 5.23
C TRP A 157 11.33 0.68 5.13
N ARG A 158 11.18 -0.07 6.23
CA ARG A 158 10.36 -1.29 6.26
C ARG A 158 8.89 -1.01 5.95
N MET A 159 8.31 0.03 6.54
CA MET A 159 6.93 0.42 6.23
C MET A 159 6.78 0.81 4.75
N ASN A 160 7.69 1.65 4.23
CA ASN A 160 7.68 2.03 2.82
C ASN A 160 7.83 0.82 1.88
N ALA A 161 8.68 -0.14 2.24
CA ALA A 161 8.83 -1.37 1.49
C ALA A 161 7.55 -2.22 1.53
N LEU A 162 6.91 -2.36 2.70
CA LEU A 162 5.66 -3.12 2.84
C LEU A 162 4.55 -2.57 1.95
N LEU A 163 4.44 -1.24 1.80
CA LEU A 163 3.46 -0.64 0.90
C LEU A 163 3.57 -1.22 -0.51
N SER A 164 4.76 -1.31 -1.08
CA SER A 164 4.97 -1.88 -2.43
C SER A 164 5.01 -3.40 -2.44
N LEU A 165 5.68 -4.04 -1.48
CA LEU A 165 5.79 -5.50 -1.38
C LEU A 165 4.42 -6.17 -1.35
N ILE A 166 3.43 -5.56 -0.70
CA ILE A 166 2.05 -6.02 -0.72
C ILE A 166 1.27 -5.34 -1.86
N GLY A 167 1.24 -4.02 -1.86
CA GLY A 167 0.35 -3.21 -2.69
C GLY A 167 0.58 -3.36 -4.19
N ASP A 168 1.83 -3.55 -4.63
CA ASP A 168 2.14 -3.77 -6.05
C ASP A 168 2.07 -5.26 -6.39
N THR A 169 2.67 -6.14 -5.57
CA THR A 169 2.76 -7.58 -5.84
C THR A 169 1.40 -8.26 -5.99
N GLU A 170 0.47 -7.96 -5.09
CA GLU A 170 -0.81 -8.68 -5.01
C GLU A 170 -1.70 -8.38 -6.21
N THR A 171 -1.47 -7.27 -6.92
CA THR A 171 -2.19 -6.93 -8.16
C THR A 171 -1.91 -7.90 -9.30
N GLY A 172 -0.76 -8.59 -9.29
CA GLY A 172 -0.31 -9.42 -10.41
C GLY A 172 0.11 -8.66 -11.67
N LEU A 173 0.10 -7.31 -11.66
CA LEU A 173 0.35 -6.49 -12.84
C LEU A 173 1.84 -6.30 -13.17
N TYR A 174 2.74 -6.68 -12.27
CA TYR A 174 4.18 -6.46 -12.37
C TYR A 174 4.90 -7.78 -12.67
N PRO A 175 5.38 -8.00 -13.91
CA PRO A 175 5.90 -9.29 -14.33
C PRO A 175 7.12 -9.77 -13.54
N GLU A 176 8.03 -8.85 -13.19
CA GLU A 176 9.24 -9.20 -12.43
C GLU A 176 8.91 -9.55 -10.97
N LEU A 177 7.95 -8.87 -10.35
CA LEU A 177 7.47 -9.23 -9.01
C LEU A 177 6.81 -10.61 -9.01
N ASN A 178 6.02 -10.94 -10.03
CA ASN A 178 5.35 -12.24 -10.12
C ASN A 178 6.33 -13.44 -10.09
N LYS A 179 7.58 -13.25 -10.52
CA LYS A 179 8.63 -14.28 -10.48
C LYS A 179 9.19 -14.52 -9.07
N SER A 180 9.05 -13.55 -8.17
CA SER A 180 9.69 -13.55 -6.85
C SER A 180 8.71 -13.71 -5.68
N LYS A 181 7.47 -14.17 -5.95
CA LYS A 181 6.38 -14.23 -4.94
C LYS A 181 6.75 -14.93 -3.64
N SER A 182 7.47 -16.06 -3.71
CA SER A 182 7.86 -16.84 -2.52
C SER A 182 8.82 -16.07 -1.61
N ILE A 183 9.83 -15.41 -2.18
CA ILE A 183 10.82 -14.62 -1.42
C ILE A 183 10.17 -13.37 -0.84
N MET A 184 9.25 -12.75 -1.59
CA MET A 184 8.51 -11.57 -1.11
C MET A 184 7.64 -11.89 0.08
N GLU A 185 6.97 -13.05 0.13
CA GLU A 185 6.15 -13.43 1.27
C GLU A 185 6.98 -13.53 2.55
N ASN A 186 8.16 -14.16 2.49
CA ASN A 186 9.07 -14.23 3.63
C ASN A 186 9.54 -12.83 4.08
N THR A 187 9.86 -11.96 3.12
CA THR A 187 10.29 -10.57 3.40
C THR A 187 9.17 -9.76 4.07
N ILE A 188 7.91 -9.93 3.62
CA ILE A 188 6.74 -9.29 4.22
C ILE A 188 6.59 -9.72 5.67
N LEU A 189 6.67 -11.02 5.95
CA LEU A 189 6.56 -11.55 7.31
C LEU A 189 7.68 -11.02 8.21
N GLU A 190 8.93 -11.03 7.73
CA GLU A 190 10.08 -10.48 8.45
C GLU A 190 9.87 -9.00 8.81
N TYR A 191 9.41 -8.19 7.86
CA TYR A 191 9.21 -6.76 8.10
C TYR A 191 8.03 -6.50 9.04
N ILE A 192 6.94 -7.27 8.94
CA ILE A 192 5.82 -7.22 9.89
C ILE A 192 6.31 -7.53 11.31
N ASP A 193 7.09 -8.60 11.48
CA ASP A 193 7.58 -9.02 12.79
C ASP A 193 8.55 -7.99 13.39
N ALA A 194 9.43 -7.41 12.59
CA ALA A 194 10.32 -6.33 13.01
C ALA A 194 9.53 -5.10 13.49
N LEU A 195 8.52 -4.68 12.73
CA LEU A 195 7.69 -3.51 13.07
C LEU A 195 6.82 -3.73 14.32
N ARG A 196 6.35 -4.97 14.55
CA ARG A 196 5.58 -5.35 15.73
C ARG A 196 6.42 -5.34 17.02
N THR A 197 7.70 -5.67 16.91
CA THR A 197 8.58 -5.84 18.08
C THR A 197 8.91 -4.51 18.76
N GLU A 198 8.86 -3.39 18.03
CA GLU A 198 9.19 -2.06 18.56
C GLU A 198 8.01 -1.35 19.27
N ASN A 199 6.75 -1.65 18.92
CA ASN A 199 5.59 -0.96 19.49
C ASN A 199 4.79 -1.79 20.51
N LYS A 200 5.41 -2.82 21.12
CA LYS A 200 4.92 -3.45 22.35
C LYS A 200 5.39 -2.64 23.55
#